data_AF-A0A0A5HT02-F1
#
_entry.id   AF-A0A0A5HT02-F1
#
_cell.length_a   1.000
_cell.length_b   1.000
_cell.length_c   1.000
_cell.angle_alpha   90.00
_cell.angle_beta   90.00
_cell.angle_gamma   90.00
#
_symmetry.space_group_name_H-M   'P 1'
#
loop_
_entity.id
_entity.type
_entity.pdbx_description
1 polymer ?
#
loop_
_entity_poly.entity_id
_entity_poly.type
_entity_poly.pdbx_seq_one_letter_code
_entity_poly.pdbx_strand_id
1 'polypeptide(L)'
;MKKRVTAAIVTLGAFIGWCVLPLQVSTHTAPDEIKPRRQVLTLTPTPSATAKDQVKGPRAVEVAKQPNPSATSESTPPDEPVKEPQEAFQDEHLPLEESVEPTTSTLITRDTQVHMASRENSPPFIVEEEYQRLLTLINQWPLTVGEPAQLKLNISNLFDDPDNDLLATRISLNLAGMSMSGGPILTISGTPASTSNPSLTISARESAQFEENWISARFALPLHDRLAHAQHPLEGDILYRLETTHELNGQFTLYEVVYCQAFQFTQQEVYFAASNNKTSCPTESQLQKIGSYYLDGDKLIMASQLSSLDADQIWTLKHQYSSNVSPEVSNYLVAVDNGRQFESYTMQKSRAEMERRLTAVTGQKQFQLTQFDYLLPLPDDQYLPIEVGNYLYDYGHQVVGPNSETVDSDLNLVAPQHNLSCAQIAKWYQMDVVGGLGEYGIDIISSSDRTIPDHNVECVEFQSNSVTGRISIAFDGAYTPYDKFAEGEIYSYILRPYPQYAERLEELKINMIYRSTP
;
A
#
# COMPACT_ATOMS: atom_id res chain seq x y z
N MET A 1 -56.24 -29.26 -42.88
CA MET A 1 -57.66 -29.10 -42.47
C MET A 1 -57.73 -28.11 -41.31
N LYS A 2 -58.63 -27.09 -41.36
CA LYS A 2 -59.11 -26.23 -40.24
C LYS A 2 -58.03 -25.49 -39.39
N LYS A 3 -58.13 -24.20 -39.09
CA LYS A 3 -59.16 -23.16 -39.34
C LYS A 3 -58.50 -21.75 -39.31
N ARG A 4 -59.05 -20.81 -40.08
CA ARG A 4 -58.76 -19.36 -39.98
C ARG A 4 -59.47 -18.73 -38.77
N VAL A 5 -58.98 -17.58 -38.30
CA VAL A 5 -59.82 -16.48 -37.77
C VAL A 5 -59.36 -15.14 -38.33
N THR A 6 -60.34 -14.33 -38.74
CA THR A 6 -60.29 -12.94 -39.24
C THR A 6 -61.35 -12.13 -38.47
N ALA A 7 -61.29 -10.81 -38.29
CA ALA A 7 -60.40 -9.76 -38.80
C ALA A 7 -60.15 -8.74 -37.63
N ALA A 8 -59.93 -7.41 -37.73
CA ALA A 8 -60.01 -6.43 -38.83
C ALA A 8 -59.17 -5.17 -38.55
N ILE A 9 -59.24 -4.18 -39.46
CA ILE A 9 -58.68 -2.83 -39.38
C ILE A 9 -59.82 -1.82 -39.17
N VAL A 10 -59.57 -0.73 -38.43
CA VAL A 10 -60.32 0.53 -38.58
C VAL A 10 -59.32 1.69 -38.67
N THR A 11 -59.43 2.46 -39.76
CA THR A 11 -58.66 3.69 -40.01
C THR A 11 -59.57 4.91 -39.97
N LEU A 12 -59.19 5.95 -39.23
CA LEU A 12 -59.50 7.38 -39.42
C LEU A 12 -58.68 8.14 -38.36
N GLY A 13 -58.11 9.33 -38.58
CA GLY A 13 -57.94 10.15 -39.79
C GLY A 13 -56.98 11.30 -39.45
N ALA A 14 -56.32 11.88 -40.45
CA ALA A 14 -55.33 12.94 -40.22
C ALA A 14 -55.97 14.28 -39.85
N PHE A 15 -55.29 15.08 -39.01
CA PHE A 15 -55.35 16.54 -39.10
C PHE A 15 -54.02 17.19 -38.73
N ILE A 16 -53.69 18.26 -39.47
CA ILE A 16 -52.43 19.00 -39.41
C ILE A 16 -52.54 20.13 -38.37
N GLY A 17 -51.48 20.39 -37.62
CA GLY A 17 -51.41 21.49 -36.66
C GLY A 17 -49.98 21.88 -36.30
N TRP A 18 -49.33 22.70 -37.13
CA TRP A 18 -48.11 23.41 -36.74
C TRP A 18 -48.44 24.46 -35.67
N CYS A 19 -47.77 24.39 -34.52
CA CYS A 19 -47.62 25.51 -33.60
C CYS A 19 -46.13 25.70 -33.29
N VAL A 20 -45.51 26.63 -34.01
CA VAL A 20 -44.21 27.20 -33.64
C VAL A 20 -44.46 28.24 -32.56
N LEU A 21 -43.80 28.11 -31.41
CA LEU A 21 -43.68 29.17 -30.42
C LEU A 21 -42.19 29.39 -30.10
N PRO A 22 -41.66 30.62 -30.28
CA PRO A 22 -40.28 30.92 -29.96
C PRO A 22 -40.12 31.14 -28.45
N LEU A 23 -39.22 30.39 -27.82
CA LEU A 23 -38.75 30.72 -26.48
C LEU A 23 -37.76 31.89 -26.56
N GLN A 24 -38.04 32.94 -25.79
CA GLN A 24 -37.31 34.20 -25.85
C GLN A 24 -35.92 34.08 -25.23
N VAL A 25 -34.91 34.57 -25.95
CA VAL A 25 -33.58 34.80 -25.39
C VAL A 25 -33.66 35.99 -24.42
N SER A 26 -33.39 35.75 -23.14
CA SER A 26 -33.20 36.80 -22.15
C SER A 26 -31.71 37.11 -22.02
N THR A 27 -31.28 38.24 -22.57
CA THR A 27 -29.91 38.73 -22.42
C THR A 27 -29.77 39.53 -21.13
N HIS A 28 -29.16 38.92 -20.09
CA HIS A 28 -28.59 39.69 -18.99
C HIS A 28 -27.09 39.93 -19.22
N THR A 29 -26.68 41.17 -19.03
CA THR A 29 -25.30 41.66 -19.16
C THR A 29 -24.38 41.16 -18.04
N ALA A 30 -23.09 41.11 -18.34
CA ALA A 30 -22.00 40.57 -17.52
C ALA A 30 -21.80 41.25 -16.14
N PRO A 31 -20.89 40.70 -15.33
CA PRO A 31 -19.63 41.43 -15.10
C PRO A 31 -18.37 40.62 -15.47
N ASP A 32 -17.27 41.37 -15.57
CA ASP A 32 -15.94 40.94 -16.03
C ASP A 32 -15.37 39.65 -15.42
N GLU A 33 -14.78 38.81 -16.25
CA GLU A 33 -13.78 37.84 -15.81
C GLU A 33 -12.51 37.88 -16.69
N ILE A 34 -11.39 37.57 -16.07
CA ILE A 34 -10.04 38.02 -16.47
C ILE A 34 -9.51 37.19 -17.63
N LYS A 35 -9.07 37.84 -18.72
CA LYS A 35 -8.35 37.17 -19.82
C LYS A 35 -6.93 36.75 -19.38
N PRO A 36 -6.60 35.44 -19.30
CA PRO A 36 -5.21 35.02 -19.34
C PRO A 36 -4.63 35.29 -20.73
N ARG A 37 -3.56 36.08 -20.77
CA ARG A 37 -2.86 36.47 -22.01
C ARG A 37 -2.09 35.26 -22.57
N ARG A 38 -2.68 34.56 -23.54
CA ARG A 38 -2.05 33.46 -24.28
C ARG A 38 -0.72 33.95 -24.88
N GLN A 39 0.42 33.55 -24.30
CA GLN A 39 1.72 33.71 -24.94
C GLN A 39 1.80 32.67 -26.05
N VAL A 40 1.84 33.13 -27.30
CA VAL A 40 2.11 32.26 -28.45
C VAL A 40 3.62 32.04 -28.49
N LEU A 41 4.07 30.86 -28.04
CA LEU A 41 5.44 30.41 -28.32
C LEU A 41 5.49 29.86 -29.75
N THR A 42 5.71 30.74 -30.72
CA THR A 42 6.06 30.34 -32.09
C THR A 42 7.45 29.72 -32.11
N LEU A 43 7.53 28.39 -32.05
CA LEU A 43 8.76 27.66 -32.35
C LEU A 43 9.02 27.71 -33.86
N THR A 44 9.80 28.69 -34.30
CA THR A 44 10.40 28.70 -35.65
C THR A 44 11.61 27.75 -35.70
N PRO A 45 11.71 26.85 -36.69
CA PRO A 45 12.84 25.95 -36.81
C PRO A 45 14.10 26.72 -37.22
N THR A 46 15.18 26.58 -36.45
CA THR A 46 16.50 27.10 -36.81
C THR A 46 17.32 25.96 -37.44
N PRO A 47 18.01 26.17 -38.58
CA PRO A 47 18.51 25.06 -39.39
C PRO A 47 19.78 24.40 -38.83
N SER A 48 19.88 23.08 -38.95
CA SER A 48 21.09 22.32 -38.65
C SER A 48 22.27 22.74 -39.52
N ALA A 49 23.39 23.05 -38.88
CA ALA A 49 24.66 23.30 -39.55
C ALA A 49 25.19 22.00 -40.17
N THR A 50 25.60 22.08 -41.44
CA THR A 50 26.19 20.96 -42.20
C THR A 50 27.67 20.81 -41.88
N ALA A 51 28.09 19.60 -41.51
CA ALA A 51 29.50 19.20 -41.51
C ALA A 51 29.66 17.85 -42.22
N LYS A 52 30.06 17.90 -43.50
CA LYS A 52 30.69 16.78 -44.17
C LYS A 52 32.19 16.84 -43.83
N ASP A 53 32.81 15.73 -43.42
CA ASP A 53 33.71 15.05 -44.35
C ASP A 53 34.30 13.69 -43.90
N GLN A 54 34.45 12.84 -44.91
CA GLN A 54 35.52 11.84 -45.13
C GLN A 54 35.68 10.64 -44.18
N VAL A 55 35.05 9.55 -44.64
CA VAL A 55 35.53 8.16 -44.63
C VAL A 55 37.07 8.04 -44.73
N LYS A 56 37.66 7.20 -43.88
CA LYS A 56 38.96 6.54 -44.16
C LYS A 56 38.93 5.10 -43.66
N GLY A 57 39.25 4.16 -44.55
CA GLY A 57 39.21 2.72 -44.29
C GLY A 57 40.34 2.21 -43.38
N PRO A 58 40.26 0.93 -42.96
CA PRO A 58 41.07 0.38 -41.87
C PRO A 58 42.50 0.02 -42.30
N ARG A 59 43.40 -0.06 -41.32
CA ARG A 59 44.73 -0.69 -41.47
C ARG A 59 45.00 -1.60 -40.29
N ALA A 60 45.26 -2.88 -40.57
CA ALA A 60 45.60 -3.90 -39.58
C ALA A 60 47.10 -3.87 -39.23
N VAL A 61 47.44 -4.28 -38.00
CA VAL A 61 48.61 -5.04 -37.46
C VAL A 61 48.25 -5.25 -35.97
N GLU A 62 47.88 -6.42 -35.45
CA GLU A 62 48.58 -7.70 -35.27
C GLU A 62 49.41 -7.82 -33.95
N VAL A 63 48.83 -8.58 -33.00
CA VAL A 63 49.43 -9.51 -32.01
C VAL A 63 50.62 -9.10 -31.11
N ALA A 64 50.36 -9.08 -29.79
CA ALA A 64 51.18 -9.72 -28.74
C ALA A 64 50.32 -9.93 -27.46
N LYS A 65 49.85 -11.14 -27.15
CA LYS A 65 50.43 -12.12 -26.20
C LYS A 65 50.79 -11.57 -24.79
N GLN A 66 49.95 -11.98 -23.82
CA GLN A 66 50.20 -12.48 -22.44
C GLN A 66 51.67 -12.56 -21.94
N PRO A 67 51.95 -12.49 -20.60
CA PRO A 67 51.10 -13.11 -19.55
C PRO A 67 50.99 -12.38 -18.19
N ASN A 68 50.12 -12.91 -17.30
CA ASN A 68 50.26 -12.77 -15.84
C ASN A 68 51.48 -13.57 -15.35
N PRO A 69 52.09 -13.18 -14.21
CA PRO A 69 52.15 -14.15 -13.11
C PRO A 69 51.88 -13.56 -11.72
N SER A 70 51.42 -14.43 -10.82
CA SER A 70 51.28 -14.23 -9.37
C SER A 70 52.64 -14.13 -8.64
N ALA A 71 52.67 -13.59 -7.41
CA ALA A 71 53.03 -14.34 -6.18
C ALA A 71 53.44 -13.47 -4.95
N THR A 72 52.75 -13.72 -3.82
CA THR A 72 53.22 -13.85 -2.41
C THR A 72 54.35 -12.99 -1.78
N SER A 73 54.01 -12.34 -0.65
CA SER A 73 54.71 -12.38 0.66
C SER A 73 53.75 -11.76 1.71
N GLU A 74 53.27 -12.36 2.81
CA GLU A 74 53.85 -13.20 3.88
C GLU A 74 54.35 -12.43 5.13
N SER A 75 53.79 -12.81 6.28
CA SER A 75 54.22 -12.64 7.69
C SER A 75 54.32 -11.27 8.43
N THR A 76 53.32 -11.04 9.31
CA THR A 76 53.44 -10.94 10.80
C THR A 76 54.06 -9.68 11.49
N PRO A 77 53.48 -9.16 12.61
CA PRO A 77 53.95 -7.99 13.37
C PRO A 77 54.90 -8.36 14.54
N PRO A 78 55.44 -7.41 15.34
CA PRO A 78 54.72 -6.84 16.51
C PRO A 78 55.06 -5.34 16.84
N ASP A 79 54.29 -4.71 17.74
CA ASP A 79 54.81 -4.07 18.98
C ASP A 79 53.79 -3.11 19.66
N GLU A 80 53.49 -3.43 20.91
CA GLU A 80 52.98 -2.60 22.02
C GLU A 80 54.11 -2.57 23.09
N PRO A 81 53.99 -1.92 24.28
CA PRO A 81 53.27 -0.72 24.69
C PRO A 81 54.14 0.24 25.55
N VAL A 82 53.75 1.53 25.71
CA VAL A 82 54.21 2.42 26.81
C VAL A 82 53.05 3.36 27.17
N LYS A 83 52.36 3.37 28.33
CA LYS A 83 52.67 3.42 29.78
C LYS A 83 52.35 4.81 30.40
N GLU A 84 51.73 4.77 31.58
CA GLU A 84 51.26 5.90 32.40
C GLU A 84 52.40 6.81 32.94
N PRO A 85 52.02 7.84 33.71
CA PRO A 85 52.54 7.94 35.08
C PRO A 85 51.43 7.90 36.13
N GLN A 86 51.55 6.96 37.07
CA GLN A 86 50.99 7.10 38.41
C GLN A 86 51.90 8.01 39.24
N GLU A 87 51.34 8.78 40.17
CA GLU A 87 52.06 9.20 41.37
C GLU A 87 51.23 8.84 42.61
N ALA A 88 51.93 8.36 43.65
CA ALA A 88 51.34 7.84 44.87
C ALA A 88 51.77 8.69 46.07
N PHE A 89 50.95 8.70 47.11
CA PHE A 89 51.40 8.97 48.48
C PHE A 89 50.75 7.98 49.44
N GLN A 90 51.57 7.34 50.28
CA GLN A 90 51.16 6.44 51.36
C GLN A 90 51.43 7.13 52.71
N ASP A 91 50.62 6.76 53.71
CA ASP A 91 50.87 6.66 55.16
C ASP A 91 51.60 7.81 55.89
N GLU A 92 51.12 8.31 57.05
CA GLU A 92 51.06 7.51 58.28
C GLU A 92 50.15 8.09 59.39
N HIS A 93 49.94 7.27 60.43
CA HIS A 93 49.48 7.56 61.81
C HIS A 93 47.98 7.50 62.20
N LEU A 94 47.65 6.41 62.90
CA LEU A 94 46.62 6.27 63.94
C LEU A 94 47.03 7.06 65.21
N PRO A 95 46.08 7.40 66.11
CA PRO A 95 45.83 6.49 67.24
C PRO A 95 44.34 6.32 67.64
N LEU A 96 44.12 5.40 68.58
CA LEU A 96 42.83 5.04 69.18
C LEU A 96 42.28 6.09 70.17
N GLU A 97 40.99 5.90 70.47
CA GLU A 97 40.36 5.89 71.81
C GLU A 97 39.48 7.05 72.33
N GLU A 98 38.41 6.56 72.97
CA GLU A 98 37.60 7.10 74.06
C GLU A 98 36.47 8.12 73.88
N SER A 99 35.58 8.04 74.86
CA SER A 99 34.22 8.58 74.94
C SER A 99 34.16 9.87 75.76
N VAL A 100 33.01 10.57 75.71
CA VAL A 100 32.23 11.08 76.87
C VAL A 100 31.20 12.14 76.41
N GLU A 101 29.97 12.09 76.95
CA GLU A 101 28.91 13.10 76.76
C GLU A 101 29.25 14.45 77.44
N PRO A 102 28.49 15.52 77.15
CA PRO A 102 27.64 16.01 78.24
C PRO A 102 26.23 16.51 77.87
N THR A 103 25.41 16.57 78.92
CA THR A 103 23.98 16.87 78.99
C THR A 103 23.60 18.36 79.00
N THR A 104 22.38 18.69 78.55
CA THR A 104 21.32 19.45 79.29
C THR A 104 20.04 19.55 78.44
N SER A 105 18.92 18.92 78.81
CA SER A 105 17.90 19.33 79.82
C SER A 105 16.85 20.35 79.32
N THR A 106 15.61 19.88 79.12
CA THR A 106 14.40 20.69 79.27
C THR A 106 13.25 19.88 79.90
N LEU A 107 13.00 20.14 81.19
CA LEU A 107 11.75 20.05 81.96
C LEU A 107 10.79 18.86 81.76
N ILE A 108 10.73 18.00 82.79
CA ILE A 108 9.54 17.19 83.10
C ILE A 108 8.53 18.06 83.85
N THR A 109 7.35 18.30 83.27
CA THR A 109 6.17 18.76 84.00
C THR A 109 5.24 17.57 84.27
N ARG A 110 5.27 17.04 85.49
CA ARG A 110 4.16 16.23 86.01
C ARG A 110 3.07 17.16 86.52
N ASP A 111 2.04 17.38 85.71
CA ASP A 111 0.68 17.01 86.09
C ASP A 111 -0.33 17.47 85.04
N THR A 112 -0.93 16.49 84.36
CA THR A 112 -2.39 16.47 84.21
C THR A 112 -2.82 15.04 83.94
N GLN A 113 -3.68 14.50 84.79
CA GLN A 113 -4.48 13.33 84.45
C GLN A 113 -5.49 13.73 83.37
N VAL A 114 -5.05 13.77 82.11
CA VAL A 114 -5.99 13.59 81.01
C VAL A 114 -6.33 12.11 80.98
N HIS A 115 -7.60 11.79 81.13
CA HIS A 115 -8.10 10.43 80.93
C HIS A 115 -7.61 9.91 79.57
N MET A 116 -6.68 8.95 79.57
CA MET A 116 -6.56 8.05 78.43
C MET A 116 -7.80 7.16 78.43
N ALA A 117 -8.88 7.69 77.87
CA ALA A 117 -9.75 6.87 77.07
C ALA A 117 -8.85 6.20 76.03
N SER A 118 -8.93 4.87 75.93
CA SER A 118 -8.35 4.17 74.80
C SER A 118 -8.98 4.76 73.54
N ARG A 119 -8.23 5.55 72.78
CA ARG A 119 -8.54 5.68 71.36
C ARG A 119 -8.40 4.27 70.80
N GLU A 120 -9.48 3.77 70.20
CA GLU A 120 -9.40 2.60 69.36
C GLU A 120 -8.55 3.01 68.16
N ASN A 121 -7.27 2.59 68.17
CA ASN A 121 -6.35 2.86 67.09
C ASN A 121 -6.96 2.29 65.81
N SER A 122 -7.30 3.18 64.88
CA SER A 122 -8.06 2.83 63.69
C SER A 122 -7.10 2.37 62.59
N PRO A 123 -7.33 1.21 61.96
CA PRO A 123 -6.45 0.76 60.88
C PRO A 123 -6.48 1.77 59.72
N PRO A 124 -5.39 1.86 58.92
CA PRO A 124 -5.37 2.70 57.74
C PRO A 124 -6.44 2.29 56.73
N PHE A 125 -6.75 3.15 55.76
CA PHE A 125 -7.73 2.84 54.72
C PHE A 125 -7.26 3.30 53.34
N ILE A 126 -7.90 2.78 52.29
CA ILE A 126 -7.65 3.18 50.91
C ILE A 126 -8.46 4.45 50.62
N VAL A 127 -7.79 5.50 50.14
CA VAL A 127 -8.45 6.73 49.70
C VAL A 127 -9.08 6.48 48.33
N GLU A 128 -10.41 6.28 48.30
CA GLU A 128 -11.13 5.81 47.10
C GLU A 128 -10.96 6.74 45.88
N GLU A 129 -10.95 8.05 46.07
CA GLU A 129 -10.74 9.02 44.98
C GLU A 129 -9.36 8.83 44.32
N GLU A 130 -8.32 8.63 45.14
CA GLU A 130 -6.96 8.40 44.68
C GLU A 130 -6.83 7.01 44.04
N TYR A 131 -7.50 5.99 44.58
CA TYR A 131 -7.57 4.66 43.97
C TYR A 131 -8.19 4.71 42.55
N GLN A 132 -9.31 5.40 42.37
CA GLN A 132 -9.94 5.56 41.05
C GLN A 132 -9.10 6.40 40.08
N ARG A 133 -8.39 7.42 40.58
CA ARG A 133 -7.42 8.22 39.81
C ARG A 133 -6.28 7.34 39.28
N LEU A 134 -5.69 6.51 40.14
CA LEU A 134 -4.62 5.58 39.78
C LEU A 134 -5.10 4.49 38.83
N LEU A 135 -6.28 3.92 39.06
CA LEU A 135 -6.89 2.91 38.18
C LEU A 135 -7.08 3.47 36.76
N THR A 136 -7.60 4.70 36.64
CA THR A 136 -7.77 5.39 35.36
C THR A 136 -6.44 5.59 34.63
N LEU A 137 -5.41 6.02 35.36
CA LEU A 137 -4.06 6.23 34.80
C LEU A 137 -3.39 4.91 34.38
N ILE A 138 -3.52 3.86 35.17
CA ILE A 138 -2.94 2.52 34.90
C ILE A 138 -3.61 1.86 33.69
N ASN A 139 -4.94 2.02 33.54
CA ASN A 139 -5.68 1.50 32.39
C ASN A 139 -5.29 2.14 31.04
N GLN A 140 -4.54 3.25 31.06
CA GLN A 140 -4.02 3.95 29.86
C GLN A 140 -2.55 3.60 29.55
N TRP A 141 -1.92 2.68 30.28
CA TRP A 141 -0.52 2.35 30.08
C TRP A 141 -0.28 1.55 28.78
N PRO A 142 0.66 1.98 27.91
CA PRO A 142 1.02 1.25 26.69
C PRO A 142 1.97 0.07 27.04
N LEU A 143 1.40 -0.99 27.59
CA LEU A 143 2.12 -2.23 27.90
C LEU A 143 1.86 -3.27 26.80
N THR A 144 2.86 -3.51 25.96
CA THR A 144 2.87 -4.56 24.93
C THR A 144 3.96 -5.59 25.23
N VAL A 145 3.70 -6.88 25.04
CA VAL A 145 4.73 -7.92 25.15
C VAL A 145 5.85 -7.67 24.13
N GLY A 146 7.10 -7.63 24.59
CA GLY A 146 8.29 -7.47 23.75
C GLY A 146 8.66 -6.03 23.37
N GLU A 147 7.87 -5.02 23.74
CA GLU A 147 8.19 -3.61 23.50
C GLU A 147 8.78 -2.94 24.76
N PRO A 148 9.84 -2.13 24.65
CA PRO A 148 10.41 -1.46 25.83
C PRO A 148 9.49 -0.36 26.34
N ALA A 149 9.19 -0.36 27.64
CA ALA A 149 8.33 0.63 28.28
C ALA A 149 9.02 1.27 29.50
N GLN A 150 8.73 2.55 29.74
CA GLN A 150 9.12 3.26 30.96
C GLN A 150 7.95 4.11 31.46
N LEU A 151 7.48 3.81 32.67
CA LEU A 151 6.27 4.36 33.27
C LEU A 151 6.61 4.98 34.62
N LYS A 152 5.88 6.05 34.99
CA LYS A 152 5.97 6.68 36.30
C LYS A 152 4.59 6.76 36.95
N LEU A 153 4.51 6.38 38.22
CA LEU A 153 3.28 6.39 39.00
C LEU A 153 3.54 7.04 40.37
N ASN A 154 2.87 8.14 40.66
CA ASN A 154 2.84 8.69 42.01
C ASN A 154 1.69 8.04 42.77
N ILE A 155 2.00 7.35 43.87
CA ILE A 155 1.08 6.59 44.74
C ILE A 155 0.90 7.26 46.12
N SER A 156 1.41 8.48 46.28
CA SER A 156 1.21 9.29 47.48
C SER A 156 -0.29 9.48 47.74
N ASN A 157 -0.69 9.44 49.01
CA ASN A 157 -2.10 9.58 49.46
C ASN A 157 -3.04 8.45 49.04
N LEU A 158 -2.55 7.33 48.48
CA LEU A 158 -3.39 6.14 48.24
C LEU A 158 -3.90 5.50 49.54
N PHE A 159 -3.13 5.65 50.61
CA PHE A 159 -3.51 5.25 51.95
C PHE A 159 -3.48 6.47 52.87
N ASP A 160 -4.44 6.50 53.79
CA ASP A 160 -4.53 7.48 54.86
C ASP A 160 -4.79 6.76 56.19
N ASP A 161 -4.44 7.42 57.29
CA ASP A 161 -4.48 6.86 58.64
C ASP A 161 -5.26 7.79 59.57
N PRO A 162 -6.39 7.36 60.17
CA PRO A 162 -7.27 8.26 60.95
C PRO A 162 -6.61 8.84 62.21
N ASP A 163 -5.64 8.14 62.79
CA ASP A 163 -4.87 8.59 63.96
C ASP A 163 -3.56 9.30 63.55
N ASN A 164 -3.28 9.37 62.24
CA ASN A 164 -2.13 10.00 61.58
C ASN A 164 -0.80 9.32 61.93
N ASP A 165 -0.83 7.99 62.10
CA ASP A 165 0.36 7.19 62.38
C ASP A 165 1.23 6.92 61.13
N LEU A 166 2.50 6.56 61.36
CA LEU A 166 3.45 6.32 60.26
C LEU A 166 3.16 5.00 59.55
N LEU A 167 2.89 5.05 58.25
CA LEU A 167 2.61 3.86 57.44
C LEU A 167 3.86 3.23 56.81
N ALA A 168 4.04 1.93 57.02
CA ALA A 168 4.97 1.10 56.28
C ALA A 168 4.30 0.61 54.99
N THR A 169 4.96 0.79 53.84
CA THR A 169 4.44 0.40 52.52
C THR A 169 5.24 -0.75 51.91
N ARG A 170 4.54 -1.67 51.24
CA ARG A 170 5.09 -2.76 50.43
C ARG A 170 4.45 -2.75 49.05
N ILE A 171 5.25 -3.01 48.02
CA ILE A 171 4.82 -2.90 46.63
C ILE A 171 5.31 -4.12 45.87
N SER A 172 4.45 -4.76 45.08
CA SER A 172 4.80 -5.91 44.26
C SER A 172 4.22 -5.80 42.85
N LEU A 173 5.08 -6.07 41.87
CA LEU A 173 4.74 -6.07 40.45
C LEU A 173 4.73 -7.53 39.95
N ASN A 174 3.56 -8.01 39.52
CA ASN A 174 3.45 -9.23 38.72
C ASN A 174 3.45 -8.83 37.24
N LEU A 175 4.64 -8.64 36.66
CA LEU A 175 4.84 -8.42 35.22
C LEU A 175 6.26 -8.83 34.84
N ALA A 176 6.40 -9.97 34.16
CA ALA A 176 7.70 -10.49 33.75
C ALA A 176 8.40 -9.53 32.76
N GLY A 177 9.74 -9.51 32.77
CA GLY A 177 10.56 -8.64 31.93
C GLY A 177 10.57 -7.15 32.33
N MET A 178 9.74 -6.75 33.30
CA MET A 178 9.73 -5.42 33.88
C MET A 178 10.42 -5.38 35.25
N SER A 179 11.06 -4.26 35.54
CA SER A 179 11.63 -3.92 36.84
C SER A 179 10.90 -2.73 37.45
N MET A 180 10.92 -2.59 38.77
CA MET A 180 10.29 -1.51 39.49
C MET A 180 11.26 -0.94 40.53
N SER A 181 11.29 0.38 40.65
CA SER A 181 12.12 1.11 41.61
C SER A 181 11.40 2.36 42.13
N GLY A 182 11.88 2.92 43.24
CA GLY A 182 11.28 4.08 43.90
C GLY A 182 10.48 3.73 45.15
N GLY A 183 9.66 4.68 45.60
CA GLY A 183 8.83 4.57 46.81
C GLY A 183 7.45 5.19 46.56
N PRO A 184 7.16 6.41 47.06
CA PRO A 184 5.90 7.09 46.77
C PRO A 184 5.76 7.49 45.29
N ILE A 185 6.89 7.64 44.58
CA ILE A 185 6.92 7.76 43.12
C ILE A 185 7.65 6.52 42.58
N LEU A 186 6.90 5.68 41.88
CA LEU A 186 7.39 4.47 41.24
C LEU A 186 7.89 4.78 39.83
N THR A 187 9.01 4.16 39.46
CA THR A 187 9.46 4.03 38.07
C THR A 187 9.44 2.54 37.72
N ILE A 188 8.64 2.19 36.72
CA ILE A 188 8.48 0.83 36.20
C ILE A 188 9.08 0.81 34.81
N SER A 189 10.09 -0.02 34.57
CA SER A 189 10.86 -0.02 33.31
C SER A 189 11.40 -1.38 32.92
N GLY A 190 11.45 -1.65 31.62
CA GLY A 190 11.94 -2.90 31.05
C GLY A 190 11.24 -3.23 29.73
N THR A 191 11.12 -4.51 29.43
CA THR A 191 10.42 -5.01 28.24
C THR A 191 9.44 -6.11 28.70
N PRO A 192 8.11 -5.88 28.70
CA PRO A 192 7.15 -6.84 29.24
C PRO A 192 7.24 -8.20 28.53
N ALA A 193 7.15 -9.27 29.30
CA ALA A 193 6.97 -10.63 28.80
C ALA A 193 5.58 -11.16 29.18
N SER A 194 5.09 -12.15 28.42
CA SER A 194 3.78 -12.76 28.67
C SER A 194 3.65 -13.22 30.12
N THR A 195 2.64 -12.70 30.82
CA THR A 195 2.45 -12.86 32.26
C THR A 195 0.98 -13.19 32.53
N SER A 196 0.72 -14.27 33.28
CA SER A 196 -0.65 -14.59 33.71
C SER A 196 -1.10 -13.63 34.82
N ASN A 197 -2.28 -13.01 34.64
CA ASN A 197 -2.89 -12.05 35.56
C ASN A 197 -1.94 -10.91 35.99
N PRO A 198 -1.44 -10.10 35.04
CA PRO A 198 -0.46 -9.06 35.35
C PRO A 198 -1.09 -7.99 36.24
N SER A 199 -0.43 -7.66 37.35
CA SER A 199 -1.01 -6.77 38.36
C SER A 199 0.05 -6.03 39.17
N LEU A 200 -0.25 -4.79 39.53
CA LEU A 200 0.47 -4.03 40.56
C LEU A 200 -0.33 -4.10 41.87
N THR A 201 0.30 -4.59 42.94
CA THR A 201 -0.27 -4.58 44.28
C THR A 201 0.53 -3.62 45.16
N ILE A 202 -0.17 -2.72 45.84
CA ILE A 202 0.39 -1.77 46.79
C ILE A 202 -0.30 -2.06 48.12
N SER A 203 0.48 -2.22 49.19
CA SER A 203 -0.03 -2.53 50.52
C SER A 203 0.54 -1.57 51.55
N ALA A 204 -0.27 -1.15 52.52
CA ALA A 204 0.14 -0.37 53.68
C ALA A 204 -0.26 -1.05 55.00
N ARG A 205 0.47 -0.74 56.05
CA ARG A 205 0.12 -1.01 57.45
C ARG A 205 0.73 0.06 58.36
N GLU A 206 0.23 0.18 59.58
CA GLU A 206 0.86 0.98 60.62
C GLU A 206 2.26 0.43 60.97
N SER A 207 3.25 1.31 61.18
CA SER A 207 4.64 0.90 61.43
C SER A 207 4.90 0.30 62.81
N ALA A 208 4.07 0.62 63.81
CA ALA A 208 4.24 0.11 65.17
C ALA A 208 3.57 -1.26 65.41
N GLN A 209 2.68 -1.70 64.51
CA GLN A 209 2.05 -3.01 64.60
C GLN A 209 2.90 -4.12 63.97
N PHE A 210 3.13 -5.19 64.73
CA PHE A 210 3.86 -6.38 64.27
C PHE A 210 2.97 -7.44 63.59
N GLU A 211 1.65 -7.31 63.63
CA GLU A 211 0.72 -8.23 62.97
C GLU A 211 0.69 -8.07 61.43
N GLU A 212 0.16 -9.08 60.74
CA GLU A 212 0.15 -9.18 59.27
C GLU A 212 -1.02 -8.44 58.59
N ASN A 213 -1.63 -7.46 59.26
CA ASN A 213 -2.85 -6.77 58.83
C ASN A 213 -2.58 -5.72 57.72
N TRP A 214 -2.07 -6.17 56.58
CA TRP A 214 -1.76 -5.35 55.41
C TRP A 214 -3.01 -5.05 54.56
N ILE A 215 -3.35 -3.76 54.46
CA ILE A 215 -4.45 -3.30 53.60
C ILE A 215 -3.89 -3.02 52.21
N SER A 216 -4.54 -3.57 51.18
CA SER A 216 -3.95 -3.72 49.84
C SER A 216 -4.85 -3.22 48.72
N ALA A 217 -4.33 -2.28 47.94
CA ALA A 217 -4.89 -1.87 46.65
C ALA A 217 -4.27 -2.72 45.53
N ARG A 218 -5.09 -3.28 44.63
CA ARG A 218 -4.61 -4.11 43.51
C ARG A 218 -5.16 -3.61 42.18
N PHE A 219 -4.25 -3.27 41.28
CA PHE A 219 -4.55 -2.82 39.93
C PHE A 219 -4.21 -3.94 38.94
N ALA A 220 -5.16 -4.29 38.06
CA ALA A 220 -4.85 -5.08 36.87
C ALA A 220 -4.04 -4.20 35.89
N LEU A 221 -3.06 -4.78 35.20
CA LEU A 221 -2.26 -4.06 34.21
C LEU A 221 -2.78 -4.38 32.81
N PRO A 222 -2.94 -3.39 31.92
CA PRO A 222 -3.38 -3.61 30.54
C PRO A 222 -2.22 -4.12 29.68
N LEU A 223 -1.74 -5.33 29.98
CA LEU A 223 -0.76 -6.01 29.13
C LEU A 223 -1.46 -6.54 27.89
N HIS A 224 -1.12 -5.98 26.74
CA HIS A 224 -1.50 -6.50 25.45
C HIS A 224 -0.45 -7.50 25.01
N ASP A 225 -0.88 -8.67 24.53
CA ASP A 225 0.02 -9.50 23.74
C ASP A 225 0.52 -8.67 22.54
N ARG A 226 1.76 -8.90 22.12
CA ARG A 226 2.19 -8.42 20.82
C ARG A 226 1.22 -9.03 19.83
N LEU A 227 0.42 -8.20 19.16
CA LEU A 227 -0.15 -8.58 17.88
C LEU A 227 1.06 -9.08 17.08
N ALA A 228 1.13 -10.39 16.82
CA ALA A 228 2.02 -10.89 15.80
C ALA A 228 1.73 -10.01 14.60
N HIS A 229 2.69 -9.16 14.20
CA HIS A 229 2.45 -8.22 13.12
C HIS A 229 1.96 -9.09 11.97
N ALA A 230 0.70 -8.89 11.56
CA ALA A 230 0.15 -9.63 10.45
C ALA A 230 1.14 -9.36 9.32
N GLN A 231 1.86 -10.40 8.90
CA GLN A 231 2.96 -10.29 7.96
C GLN A 231 2.48 -9.41 6.82
N HIS A 232 3.19 -8.31 6.56
CA HIS A 232 2.63 -7.23 5.75
C HIS A 232 2.11 -7.83 4.46
N PRO A 233 0.91 -7.51 3.94
CA PRO A 233 0.23 -8.43 3.01
C PRO A 233 0.99 -8.73 1.71
N LEU A 234 1.99 -7.90 1.40
CA LEU A 234 2.94 -8.03 0.29
C LEU A 234 4.19 -8.91 0.56
N GLU A 235 4.42 -9.31 1.81
CA GLU A 235 5.53 -10.19 2.21
C GLU A 235 5.22 -11.69 2.06
N GLY A 236 6.28 -12.50 2.09
CA GLY A 236 6.25 -13.95 2.14
C GLY A 236 6.22 -14.59 0.77
N ASP A 237 5.03 -14.65 0.17
CA ASP A 237 4.81 -15.29 -1.13
C ASP A 237 5.28 -14.42 -2.30
N ILE A 238 5.36 -15.03 -3.49
CA ILE A 238 5.65 -14.30 -4.73
C ILE A 238 4.42 -13.48 -5.13
N LEU A 239 4.62 -12.18 -5.32
CA LEU A 239 3.66 -11.27 -5.95
C LEU A 239 3.95 -11.16 -7.45
N TYR A 240 2.90 -11.25 -8.25
CA TYR A 240 2.94 -11.01 -9.68
C TYR A 240 2.29 -9.68 -10.02
N ARG A 241 2.86 -8.97 -10.99
CA ARG A 241 2.28 -7.77 -11.63
C ARG A 241 2.52 -7.83 -13.13
N LEU A 242 1.70 -7.13 -13.91
CA LEU A 242 1.94 -6.94 -15.33
C LEU A 242 2.62 -5.59 -15.59
N GLU A 243 3.49 -5.57 -16.58
CA GLU A 243 4.32 -4.43 -16.96
C GLU A 243 4.36 -4.27 -18.48
N THR A 244 4.66 -3.06 -18.98
CA THR A 244 4.84 -2.79 -20.41
C THR A 244 6.30 -2.57 -20.81
N THR A 245 6.62 -2.82 -22.09
CA THR A 245 7.90 -2.49 -22.70
C THR A 245 7.76 -2.38 -24.22
N HIS A 246 8.61 -1.57 -24.88
CA HIS A 246 8.77 -1.61 -26.34
C HIS A 246 9.80 -2.66 -26.80
N GLU A 247 10.56 -3.26 -25.88
CA GLU A 247 11.56 -4.28 -26.18
C GLU A 247 11.39 -5.49 -25.26
N LEU A 248 11.09 -6.66 -25.83
CA LEU A 248 10.94 -7.91 -25.10
C LEU A 248 11.74 -9.02 -25.80
N ASN A 249 12.58 -9.74 -25.05
CA ASN A 249 13.42 -10.83 -25.57
C ASN A 249 14.30 -10.42 -26.78
N GLY A 250 14.75 -9.17 -26.83
CA GLY A 250 15.56 -8.61 -27.92
C GLY A 250 14.79 -8.27 -29.20
N GLN A 251 13.45 -8.28 -29.16
CA GLN A 251 12.59 -7.80 -30.25
C GLN A 251 11.97 -6.45 -29.84
N PHE A 252 12.17 -5.44 -30.69
CA PHE A 252 11.54 -4.12 -30.55
C PHE A 252 10.22 -4.04 -31.32
N THR A 253 9.22 -3.35 -30.77
CA THR A 253 7.90 -3.11 -31.38
C THR A 253 7.52 -1.63 -31.30
N LEU A 254 6.78 -1.13 -32.31
CA LEU A 254 6.28 0.27 -32.30
C LEU A 254 5.19 0.50 -31.25
N TYR A 255 4.56 -0.57 -30.77
CA TYR A 255 3.62 -0.60 -29.67
C TYR A 255 4.26 -1.19 -28.40
N GLU A 256 3.68 -0.86 -27.25
CA GLU A 256 4.04 -1.45 -25.96
C GLU A 256 3.49 -2.90 -25.86
N VAL A 257 4.33 -3.86 -25.48
CA VAL A 257 3.92 -5.24 -25.17
C VAL A 257 3.79 -5.46 -23.67
N VAL A 258 2.71 -6.11 -23.25
CA VAL A 258 2.48 -6.50 -21.86
C VAL A 258 3.21 -7.82 -21.56
N TYR A 259 3.91 -7.87 -20.43
CA TYR A 259 4.58 -9.05 -19.90
C TYR A 259 4.43 -9.10 -18.37
N CYS A 260 4.81 -10.22 -17.75
CA CYS A 260 4.70 -10.40 -16.30
C CYS A 260 6.04 -10.23 -15.57
N GLN A 261 5.98 -9.58 -14.41
CA GLN A 261 7.05 -9.50 -13.43
C GLN A 261 6.66 -10.23 -12.14
N ALA A 262 7.65 -10.74 -11.44
CA ALA A 262 7.50 -11.41 -10.15
C ALA A 262 8.43 -10.77 -9.11
N PHE A 263 7.90 -10.51 -7.92
CA PHE A 263 8.63 -9.97 -6.77
C PHE A 263 8.40 -10.87 -5.55
N GLN A 264 9.39 -10.98 -4.67
CA GLN A 264 9.22 -11.61 -3.37
C GLN A 264 9.95 -10.82 -2.29
N PHE A 265 9.22 -10.50 -1.22
CA PHE A 265 9.71 -9.75 -0.07
C PHE A 265 9.79 -10.69 1.12
N THR A 266 11.00 -11.10 1.49
CA THR A 266 11.23 -12.06 2.57
C THR A 266 12.54 -11.77 3.30
N GLN A 267 12.54 -11.87 4.63
CA GLN A 267 13.74 -11.68 5.47
C GLN A 267 14.48 -10.36 5.20
N GLN A 268 13.74 -9.27 4.94
CA GLN A 268 14.28 -7.95 4.57
C GLN A 268 15.05 -7.91 3.24
N GLU A 269 15.00 -8.99 2.44
CA GLU A 269 15.58 -9.09 1.10
C GLU A 269 14.49 -9.01 0.03
N VAL A 270 14.81 -8.37 -1.10
CA VAL A 270 13.93 -8.32 -2.27
C VAL A 270 14.49 -9.21 -3.36
N TYR A 271 13.63 -10.10 -3.86
CA TYR A 271 13.91 -10.92 -5.03
C TYR A 271 12.99 -10.52 -6.19
N PHE A 272 13.51 -10.60 -7.41
CA PHE A 272 12.80 -10.18 -8.62
C PHE A 272 13.12 -11.07 -9.82
N ALA A 273 12.16 -11.18 -10.73
CA ALA A 273 12.35 -11.66 -12.09
C ALA A 273 11.35 -11.00 -13.05
N ALA A 274 11.74 -10.92 -14.33
CA ALA A 274 10.89 -10.49 -15.43
C ALA A 274 10.71 -11.65 -16.43
N SER A 275 9.51 -11.82 -16.96
CA SER A 275 9.26 -12.74 -18.07
C SER A 275 9.84 -12.18 -19.37
N ASN A 276 10.31 -13.07 -20.25
CA ASN A 276 10.75 -12.74 -21.60
C ASN A 276 9.69 -13.09 -22.67
N ASN A 277 8.44 -13.29 -22.28
CA ASN A 277 7.36 -13.65 -23.19
C ASN A 277 6.00 -13.06 -22.75
N LYS A 278 5.05 -13.07 -23.68
CA LYS A 278 3.73 -12.43 -23.53
C LYS A 278 2.68 -13.28 -22.80
N THR A 279 2.97 -14.51 -22.38
CA THR A 279 1.95 -15.48 -21.90
C THR A 279 2.19 -16.06 -20.51
N SER A 280 3.40 -15.97 -19.96
CA SER A 280 3.76 -16.62 -18.70
C SER A 280 4.47 -15.68 -17.73
N CYS A 281 4.29 -15.94 -16.45
CA CYS A 281 4.96 -15.31 -15.34
C CYS A 281 6.22 -16.09 -14.90
N PRO A 282 7.23 -15.43 -14.31
CA PRO A 282 8.42 -16.10 -13.80
C PRO A 282 8.11 -17.14 -12.71
N THR A 283 9.01 -18.09 -12.52
CA THR A 283 8.99 -19.04 -11.39
C THR A 283 9.92 -18.61 -10.26
N GLU A 284 9.71 -19.19 -9.07
CA GLU A 284 10.61 -19.03 -7.91
C GLU A 284 12.09 -19.28 -8.28
N SER A 285 12.37 -20.30 -9.09
CA SER A 285 13.72 -20.63 -9.57
C SER A 285 14.34 -19.60 -10.53
N GLN A 286 13.58 -18.63 -11.01
CA GLN A 286 14.07 -17.51 -11.83
C GLN A 286 14.32 -16.24 -11.02
N LEU A 287 13.80 -16.17 -9.79
CA LEU A 287 13.97 -15.03 -8.90
C LEU A 287 15.44 -14.86 -8.51
N GLN A 288 15.93 -13.61 -8.59
CA GLN A 288 17.27 -13.23 -8.16
C GLN A 288 17.16 -12.16 -7.08
N LYS A 289 18.05 -12.20 -6.08
CA LYS A 289 18.13 -11.15 -5.07
C LYS A 289 18.59 -9.85 -5.75
N ILE A 290 17.79 -8.80 -5.64
CA ILE A 290 18.07 -7.48 -6.22
C ILE A 290 18.33 -6.40 -5.18
N GLY A 291 18.02 -6.64 -3.91
CA GLY A 291 18.13 -5.59 -2.90
C GLY A 291 17.55 -5.97 -1.55
N SER A 292 17.08 -4.95 -0.83
CA SER A 292 16.56 -5.06 0.53
C SER A 292 15.36 -4.14 0.74
N TYR A 293 14.49 -4.46 1.70
CA TYR A 293 13.34 -3.64 2.05
C TYR A 293 13.16 -3.50 3.57
N TYR A 294 12.40 -2.49 3.95
CA TYR A 294 11.83 -2.34 5.30
C TYR A 294 10.37 -1.88 5.22
N LEU A 295 9.68 -1.91 6.36
CA LEU A 295 8.27 -1.53 6.47
C LEU A 295 8.12 -0.21 7.24
N ASP A 296 7.18 0.63 6.82
CA ASP A 296 6.75 1.87 7.46
C ASP A 296 5.21 1.96 7.41
N GLY A 297 4.55 1.31 8.37
CA GLY A 297 3.10 1.10 8.34
C GLY A 297 2.66 0.23 7.15
N ASP A 298 1.72 0.73 6.35
CA ASP A 298 1.22 0.08 5.12
C ASP A 298 2.13 0.29 3.89
N LYS A 299 3.34 0.82 4.11
CA LYS A 299 4.36 1.02 3.09
C LYS A 299 5.45 -0.02 3.22
N LEU A 300 5.78 -0.64 2.09
CA LEU A 300 7.01 -1.37 1.89
C LEU A 300 7.97 -0.46 1.11
N ILE A 301 9.14 -0.17 1.70
CA ILE A 301 10.16 0.70 1.10
C ILE A 301 11.33 -0.19 0.71
N MET A 302 11.61 -0.28 -0.59
CA MET A 302 12.66 -1.14 -1.15
C MET A 302 13.77 -0.33 -1.83
N ALA A 303 15.00 -0.74 -1.59
CA ALA A 303 16.19 -0.27 -2.29
C ALA A 303 16.68 -1.37 -3.24
N SER A 304 16.84 -1.04 -4.52
CA SER A 304 17.17 -1.95 -5.62
C SER A 304 18.56 -1.68 -6.19
N GLN A 305 19.29 -2.74 -6.49
CA GLN A 305 20.57 -2.68 -7.22
C GLN A 305 20.37 -2.72 -8.75
N LEU A 306 19.14 -2.98 -9.24
CA LEU A 306 18.80 -2.94 -10.66
C LEU A 306 18.43 -1.53 -11.10
N SER A 307 19.19 -0.98 -12.05
CA SER A 307 18.92 0.33 -12.67
C SER A 307 17.60 0.38 -13.44
N SER A 308 17.04 -0.76 -13.85
CA SER A 308 15.78 -0.85 -14.60
C SER A 308 14.52 -0.68 -13.75
N LEU A 309 14.65 -0.66 -12.43
CA LEU A 309 13.51 -0.49 -11.51
C LEU A 309 13.48 0.92 -10.87
N ASP A 310 14.41 1.81 -11.25
CA ASP A 310 14.84 2.95 -10.44
C ASP A 310 15.36 2.53 -9.05
N ALA A 311 16.20 3.37 -8.43
CA ALA A 311 17.06 2.92 -7.33
C ALA A 311 16.30 2.60 -6.03
N ASP A 312 15.27 3.38 -5.71
CA ASP A 312 14.41 3.20 -4.53
C ASP A 312 12.93 3.24 -4.98
N GLN A 313 12.10 2.36 -4.43
CA GLN A 313 10.65 2.35 -4.65
C GLN A 313 9.88 2.30 -3.34
N ILE A 314 8.76 3.02 -3.27
CA ILE A 314 7.81 3.01 -2.14
C ILE A 314 6.50 2.37 -2.60
N TRP A 315 6.20 1.19 -2.06
CA TRP A 315 5.02 0.39 -2.39
C TRP A 315 4.00 0.58 -1.27
N THR A 316 2.89 1.25 -1.56
CA THR A 316 1.79 1.48 -0.60
C THR A 316 0.61 0.58 -0.93
N LEU A 317 0.20 -0.28 0.00
CA LEU A 317 -1.02 -1.06 -0.15
C LEU A 317 -2.25 -0.12 -0.03
N LYS A 318 -2.98 0.07 -1.13
CA LYS A 318 -4.16 0.95 -1.18
C LYS A 318 -5.46 0.16 -0.89
N HIS A 319 -5.54 -1.10 -1.33
CA HIS A 319 -6.69 -1.96 -1.06
C HIS A 319 -6.33 -3.45 -1.14
N GLN A 320 -6.93 -4.28 -0.29
CA GLN A 320 -6.88 -5.74 -0.39
C GLN A 320 -8.32 -6.28 -0.43
N TYR A 321 -8.62 -7.14 -1.40
CA TYR A 321 -9.97 -7.65 -1.63
C TYR A 321 -9.96 -9.06 -2.24
N SER A 322 -11.00 -9.84 -1.98
CA SER A 322 -11.22 -11.11 -2.68
C SER A 322 -11.64 -10.86 -4.13
N SER A 323 -11.14 -11.68 -5.05
CA SER A 323 -11.55 -11.68 -6.45
C SER A 323 -13.02 -12.12 -6.59
N ASN A 324 -13.79 -11.39 -7.40
CA ASN A 324 -15.16 -11.79 -7.77
C ASN A 324 -15.15 -12.88 -8.85
N VAL A 325 -14.15 -12.87 -9.73
CA VAL A 325 -13.99 -13.82 -10.84
C VAL A 325 -13.41 -15.17 -10.35
N SER A 326 -12.57 -15.13 -9.31
CA SER A 326 -11.83 -16.28 -8.78
C SER A 326 -11.81 -16.25 -7.23
N PRO A 327 -12.92 -16.61 -6.54
CA PRO A 327 -13.12 -16.34 -5.10
C PRO A 327 -12.05 -16.81 -4.11
N GLU A 328 -11.23 -17.79 -4.49
CA GLU A 328 -10.10 -18.30 -3.68
C GLU A 328 -8.86 -17.38 -3.72
N VAL A 329 -8.89 -16.29 -4.49
CA VAL A 329 -7.74 -15.43 -4.79
C VAL A 329 -7.94 -14.05 -4.18
N SER A 330 -6.89 -13.56 -3.50
CA SER A 330 -6.80 -12.17 -3.03
C SER A 330 -6.07 -11.30 -4.06
N ASN A 331 -6.67 -10.14 -4.33
CA ASN A 331 -6.11 -9.05 -5.13
C ASN A 331 -5.56 -7.97 -4.19
N TYR A 332 -4.45 -7.35 -4.58
CA TYR A 332 -3.78 -6.27 -3.83
C TYR A 332 -3.60 -5.08 -4.76
N LEU A 333 -4.38 -4.01 -4.58
CA LEU A 333 -4.13 -2.75 -5.28
C LEU A 333 -2.98 -2.04 -4.56
N VAL A 334 -1.83 -1.96 -5.23
CA VAL A 334 -0.59 -1.37 -4.70
C VAL A 334 -0.19 -0.20 -5.59
N ALA A 335 -0.01 0.97 -4.99
CA ALA A 335 0.59 2.13 -5.64
C ALA A 335 2.11 2.11 -5.41
N VAL A 336 2.89 2.20 -6.48
CA VAL A 336 4.35 2.24 -6.47
C VAL A 336 4.81 3.63 -6.87
N ASP A 337 5.51 4.31 -5.98
CA ASP A 337 6.31 5.50 -6.28
C ASP A 337 7.75 5.08 -6.59
N ASN A 338 8.28 5.50 -7.74
CA ASN A 338 9.67 5.26 -8.14
C ASN A 338 10.56 6.51 -8.04
N GLY A 339 10.10 7.55 -7.33
CA GLY A 339 10.76 8.84 -7.18
C GLY A 339 10.59 9.77 -8.38
N ARG A 340 9.89 9.35 -9.44
CA ARG A 340 9.57 10.18 -10.63
C ARG A 340 8.07 10.27 -10.88
N GLN A 341 7.36 9.15 -10.74
CA GLN A 341 5.93 9.02 -10.96
C GLN A 341 5.33 7.92 -10.10
N PHE A 342 4.01 7.96 -9.94
CA PHE A 342 3.25 6.84 -9.42
C PHE A 342 2.77 5.94 -10.53
N GLU A 343 2.72 4.65 -10.25
CA GLU A 343 1.94 3.69 -11.02
C GLU A 343 1.28 2.69 -10.05
N SER A 344 0.00 2.38 -10.27
CA SER A 344 -0.72 1.39 -9.46
C SER A 344 -0.96 0.10 -10.24
N TYR A 345 -0.94 -1.03 -9.51
CA TYR A 345 -1.11 -2.36 -10.07
C TYR A 345 -2.09 -3.16 -9.21
N THR A 346 -2.98 -3.95 -9.81
CA THR A 346 -3.67 -5.03 -9.10
C THR A 346 -2.77 -6.26 -9.11
N MET A 347 -2.02 -6.43 -8.02
CA MET A 347 -1.10 -7.54 -7.84
C MET A 347 -1.82 -8.78 -7.29
N GLN A 348 -1.29 -9.96 -7.59
CA GLN A 348 -1.83 -11.25 -7.14
C GLN A 348 -0.71 -12.18 -6.68
N LYS A 349 -0.98 -13.03 -5.70
CA LYS A 349 -0.08 -14.13 -5.29
C LYS A 349 -0.26 -15.40 -6.14
N SER A 350 -1.39 -15.53 -6.86
CA SER A 350 -1.63 -16.66 -7.76
C SER A 350 -1.03 -16.40 -9.14
N ARG A 351 0.02 -17.15 -9.47
CA ARG A 351 0.64 -17.13 -10.80
C ARG A 351 -0.36 -17.42 -11.92
N ALA A 352 -1.18 -18.45 -11.74
CA ALA A 352 -2.13 -18.90 -12.76
C ALA A 352 -3.19 -17.84 -13.09
N GLU A 353 -3.62 -17.04 -12.11
CA GLU A 353 -4.57 -15.95 -12.33
C GLU A 353 -3.95 -14.79 -13.10
N MET A 354 -2.71 -14.42 -12.75
CA MET A 354 -1.99 -13.39 -13.49
C MET A 354 -1.71 -13.83 -14.93
N GLU A 355 -1.42 -15.12 -15.16
CA GLU A 355 -1.31 -15.71 -16.49
C GLU A 355 -2.65 -15.74 -17.25
N ARG A 356 -3.82 -15.78 -16.58
CA ARG A 356 -5.12 -15.61 -17.27
C ARG A 356 -5.26 -14.21 -17.88
N ARG A 357 -4.78 -13.14 -17.21
CA ARG A 357 -4.71 -11.78 -17.78
C ARG A 357 -3.77 -11.70 -19.00
N LEU A 358 -2.87 -12.67 -19.17
CA LEU A 358 -1.94 -12.75 -20.30
C LEU A 358 -2.39 -13.67 -21.45
N THR A 359 -3.47 -14.45 -21.25
CA THR A 359 -3.85 -15.55 -22.15
C THR A 359 -5.35 -15.56 -22.47
N ALA A 360 -6.02 -14.41 -22.34
CA ALA A 360 -7.43 -14.25 -22.72
C ALA A 360 -7.64 -14.65 -24.19
N VAL A 361 -8.61 -15.51 -24.49
CA VAL A 361 -8.89 -15.93 -25.87
C VAL A 361 -10.06 -15.13 -26.44
N THR A 362 -9.90 -14.60 -27.65
CA THR A 362 -10.91 -13.78 -28.35
C THR A 362 -10.98 -14.11 -29.85
N GLY A 363 -11.89 -13.50 -30.60
CA GLY A 363 -12.01 -13.61 -32.07
C GLY A 363 -12.92 -14.72 -32.63
N GLN A 364 -13.19 -15.81 -31.90
CA GLN A 364 -13.90 -16.97 -32.46
C GLN A 364 -15.41 -16.76 -32.55
N LYS A 365 -15.92 -15.77 -31.79
CA LYS A 365 -17.31 -15.32 -31.74
C LYS A 365 -17.31 -13.84 -31.39
N GLN A 366 -18.30 -13.11 -31.91
CA GLN A 366 -18.54 -11.71 -31.56
C GLN A 366 -18.68 -11.57 -30.02
N PHE A 367 -18.08 -10.51 -29.46
CA PHE A 367 -18.03 -10.24 -28.01
C PHE A 367 -17.38 -11.34 -27.13
N GLN A 368 -16.53 -12.21 -27.69
CA GLN A 368 -15.75 -13.17 -26.90
C GLN A 368 -14.64 -12.47 -26.12
N LEU A 369 -14.81 -12.34 -24.81
CA LEU A 369 -13.85 -11.77 -23.87
C LEU A 369 -13.65 -12.67 -22.65
N THR A 370 -12.57 -12.40 -21.90
CA THR A 370 -12.37 -12.91 -20.54
C THR A 370 -12.49 -11.73 -19.57
N GLN A 371 -13.29 -11.90 -18.51
CA GLN A 371 -13.47 -10.88 -17.47
C GLN A 371 -12.40 -11.02 -16.38
N PHE A 372 -11.96 -9.90 -15.83
CA PHE A 372 -10.99 -9.78 -14.72
C PHE A 372 -11.49 -8.77 -13.70
N ASP A 373 -11.10 -8.92 -12.42
CA ASP A 373 -11.39 -7.87 -11.44
C ASP A 373 -10.64 -6.57 -11.77
N TYR A 374 -11.30 -5.44 -11.53
CA TYR A 374 -10.71 -4.11 -11.58
C TYR A 374 -11.38 -3.20 -10.56
N LEU A 375 -10.66 -2.19 -10.07
CA LEU A 375 -11.17 -1.23 -9.08
C LEU A 375 -11.28 0.16 -9.70
N LEU A 376 -12.50 0.69 -9.77
CA LEU A 376 -12.72 2.12 -10.07
C LEU A 376 -12.58 2.95 -8.79
N PRO A 377 -11.92 4.11 -8.83
CA PRO A 377 -11.71 4.94 -7.66
C PRO A 377 -12.98 5.74 -7.36
N LEU A 378 -13.38 5.76 -6.09
CA LEU A 378 -14.45 6.60 -5.57
C LEU A 378 -13.86 7.80 -4.79
N PRO A 379 -14.69 8.74 -4.33
CA PRO A 379 -14.31 9.69 -3.28
C PRO A 379 -13.82 8.97 -2.01
N ASP A 380 -13.13 9.71 -1.14
CA ASP A 380 -12.73 9.27 0.21
C ASP A 380 -11.94 7.95 0.25
N ASP A 381 -11.09 7.72 -0.76
CA ASP A 381 -10.23 6.53 -0.93
C ASP A 381 -10.95 5.17 -0.88
N GLN A 382 -12.24 5.19 -1.24
CA GLN A 382 -13.02 3.99 -1.51
C GLN A 382 -12.85 3.51 -2.95
N TYR A 383 -13.23 2.25 -3.19
CA TYR A 383 -13.16 1.61 -4.50
C TYR A 383 -14.49 0.93 -4.84
N LEU A 384 -14.88 1.02 -6.11
CA LEU A 384 -15.98 0.24 -6.69
C LEU A 384 -15.37 -0.97 -7.42
N PRO A 385 -15.56 -2.21 -6.92
CA PRO A 385 -15.16 -3.40 -7.65
C PRO A 385 -16.05 -3.59 -8.89
N ILE A 386 -15.41 -3.79 -10.03
CA ILE A 386 -16.03 -4.10 -11.31
C ILE A 386 -15.32 -5.29 -11.97
N GLU A 387 -15.95 -5.82 -13.01
CA GLU A 387 -15.34 -6.73 -13.97
C GLU A 387 -14.92 -5.93 -15.22
N VAL A 388 -13.76 -6.25 -15.78
CA VAL A 388 -13.25 -5.66 -17.03
C VAL A 388 -12.72 -6.73 -17.99
N GLY A 389 -12.98 -6.57 -19.29
CA GLY A 389 -12.44 -7.44 -20.33
C GLY A 389 -12.58 -6.84 -21.72
N ASN A 390 -11.56 -7.00 -22.57
CA ASN A 390 -11.60 -6.59 -23.98
C ASN A 390 -11.87 -7.79 -24.88
N TYR A 391 -12.51 -7.56 -26.04
CA TYR A 391 -12.57 -8.52 -27.13
C TYR A 391 -11.96 -7.91 -28.39
N LEU A 392 -11.42 -8.76 -29.26
CA LEU A 392 -11.05 -8.42 -30.63
C LEU A 392 -11.88 -9.29 -31.57
N TYR A 393 -12.50 -8.72 -32.61
CA TYR A 393 -13.27 -9.50 -33.59
C TYR A 393 -13.11 -8.96 -35.01
N ASP A 394 -13.08 -9.85 -36.01
CA ASP A 394 -13.12 -9.50 -37.42
C ASP A 394 -14.45 -9.95 -38.05
N TYR A 395 -15.22 -9.00 -38.58
CA TYR A 395 -16.46 -9.25 -39.31
C TYR A 395 -16.20 -9.57 -40.81
N GLY A 396 -14.94 -9.72 -41.20
CA GLY A 396 -14.47 -10.23 -42.49
C GLY A 396 -14.62 -9.22 -43.62
N HIS A 397 -15.86 -9.03 -44.09
CA HIS A 397 -16.22 -8.13 -45.19
C HIS A 397 -17.32 -7.12 -44.83
N GLN A 398 -17.91 -7.22 -43.63
CA GLN A 398 -18.85 -6.23 -43.14
C GLN A 398 -18.07 -5.06 -42.54
N VAL A 399 -18.35 -3.85 -43.02
CA VAL A 399 -17.91 -2.61 -42.38
C VAL A 399 -18.70 -2.41 -41.09
N VAL A 400 -18.01 -2.09 -40.00
CA VAL A 400 -18.61 -1.97 -38.66
C VAL A 400 -18.40 -0.62 -37.98
N GLY A 401 -17.28 0.06 -38.22
CA GLY A 401 -16.96 1.35 -37.62
C GLY A 401 -17.02 2.55 -38.59
N PRO A 402 -16.69 3.77 -38.10
CA PRO A 402 -16.77 5.02 -38.85
C PRO A 402 -15.65 5.18 -39.90
N ASN A 403 -14.53 4.47 -39.76
CA ASN A 403 -13.35 4.57 -40.63
C ASN A 403 -13.36 3.58 -41.81
N SER A 404 -14.46 2.82 -41.98
CA SER A 404 -14.60 1.72 -42.94
C SER A 404 -13.79 0.45 -42.62
N GLU A 405 -13.46 0.27 -41.34
CA GLU A 405 -12.89 -0.93 -40.73
C GLU A 405 -13.87 -2.11 -40.72
N THR A 406 -13.32 -3.33 -40.76
CA THR A 406 -14.07 -4.60 -40.57
C THR A 406 -13.72 -5.30 -39.27
N VAL A 407 -12.76 -4.76 -38.52
CA VAL A 407 -12.32 -5.22 -37.21
C VAL A 407 -12.81 -4.27 -36.13
N ASP A 408 -12.89 -4.76 -34.90
CA ASP A 408 -13.62 -4.13 -33.80
C ASP A 408 -13.02 -4.58 -32.45
N SER A 409 -13.03 -3.69 -31.46
CA SER A 409 -12.68 -4.02 -30.08
C SER A 409 -13.23 -3.05 -29.05
N ASP A 410 -14.04 -3.55 -28.11
CA ASP A 410 -14.40 -2.80 -26.91
C ASP A 410 -13.71 -3.36 -25.67
N LEU A 411 -13.16 -2.48 -24.82
CA LEU A 411 -12.92 -2.79 -23.42
C LEU A 411 -14.22 -2.58 -22.63
N ASN A 412 -14.88 -3.68 -22.26
CA ASN A 412 -16.12 -3.65 -21.50
C ASN A 412 -15.85 -3.57 -20.00
N LEU A 413 -16.44 -2.56 -19.34
CA LEU A 413 -16.45 -2.38 -17.88
C LEU A 413 -17.87 -2.67 -17.34
N VAL A 414 -17.98 -3.57 -16.37
CA VAL A 414 -19.25 -4.05 -15.82
C VAL A 414 -19.24 -4.05 -14.29
N ALA A 415 -20.07 -3.20 -13.68
CA ALA A 415 -20.33 -3.29 -12.23
C ALA A 415 -21.53 -4.21 -11.96
N PRO A 416 -21.42 -5.25 -11.12
CA PRO A 416 -22.55 -6.16 -10.86
C PRO A 416 -23.78 -5.51 -10.21
N GLN A 417 -23.61 -4.47 -9.40
CA GLN A 417 -24.70 -3.84 -8.62
C GLN A 417 -24.89 -2.34 -8.88
N HIS A 418 -24.14 -1.75 -9.81
CA HIS A 418 -24.14 -0.31 -10.08
C HIS A 418 -24.30 -0.03 -11.57
N ASN A 419 -24.85 1.13 -11.90
CA ASN A 419 -24.76 1.68 -13.25
C ASN A 419 -23.43 2.44 -13.38
N LEU A 420 -22.77 2.26 -14.51
CA LEU A 420 -21.59 3.03 -14.90
C LEU A 420 -22.00 4.18 -15.84
N SER A 421 -21.17 5.22 -15.94
CA SER A 421 -21.38 6.33 -16.87
C SER A 421 -20.06 6.87 -17.41
N CYS A 422 -20.03 7.16 -18.72
CA CYS A 422 -18.86 7.67 -19.42
C CYS A 422 -18.36 8.99 -18.84
N ALA A 423 -19.28 9.94 -18.60
CA ALA A 423 -18.95 11.25 -18.01
C ALA A 423 -18.30 11.16 -16.62
N GLN A 424 -18.51 10.05 -15.90
CA GLN A 424 -17.91 9.81 -14.59
C GLN A 424 -16.59 9.03 -14.66
N ILE A 425 -16.40 8.19 -15.67
CA ILE A 425 -15.34 7.17 -15.70
C ILE A 425 -14.28 7.44 -16.78
N ALA A 426 -14.64 7.88 -17.98
CA ALA A 426 -13.70 8.16 -19.05
C ALA A 426 -12.69 9.26 -18.67
N LYS A 427 -13.10 10.23 -17.83
CA LYS A 427 -12.26 11.33 -17.32
C LYS A 427 -11.02 10.90 -16.53
N TRP A 428 -10.97 9.66 -16.02
CA TRP A 428 -9.81 9.17 -15.27
C TRP A 428 -8.66 8.73 -16.18
N TYR A 429 -8.92 8.49 -17.47
CA TYR A 429 -7.99 7.88 -18.40
C TYR A 429 -7.43 8.87 -19.42
N GLN A 430 -6.12 8.79 -19.63
CA GLN A 430 -5.39 9.62 -20.59
C GLN A 430 -5.44 9.04 -22.00
N MET A 431 -5.45 7.71 -22.11
CA MET A 431 -5.42 6.96 -23.37
C MET A 431 -5.72 5.49 -23.13
N ASP A 432 -6.16 4.82 -24.20
CA ASP A 432 -6.15 3.39 -24.35
C ASP A 432 -5.45 2.98 -25.66
N VAL A 433 -4.88 1.77 -25.71
CA VAL A 433 -4.20 1.24 -26.90
C VAL A 433 -4.37 -0.27 -27.02
N VAL A 434 -4.67 -0.76 -28.24
CA VAL A 434 -4.43 -2.14 -28.69
C VAL A 434 -3.17 -2.17 -29.57
N GLY A 435 -2.19 -3.01 -29.21
CA GLY A 435 -0.95 -3.20 -29.97
C GLY A 435 -0.69 -4.67 -30.33
N GLY A 436 -0.41 -4.96 -31.60
CA GLY A 436 -0.03 -6.31 -32.05
C GLY A 436 0.29 -6.39 -33.55
N LEU A 437 0.83 -7.51 -34.01
CA LEU A 437 1.17 -7.70 -35.43
C LEU A 437 -0.07 -8.13 -36.23
N GLY A 438 -0.45 -7.37 -37.27
CA GLY A 438 -1.57 -7.72 -38.15
C GLY A 438 -1.24 -8.81 -39.16
N GLU A 439 -2.26 -9.40 -39.78
CA GLU A 439 -2.19 -10.50 -40.77
C GLU A 439 -1.20 -10.22 -41.91
N TYR A 440 -1.12 -8.95 -42.35
CA TYR A 440 -0.25 -8.52 -43.45
C TYR A 440 1.19 -8.20 -43.02
N GLY A 441 1.58 -8.49 -41.77
CA GLY A 441 2.89 -8.15 -41.23
C GLY A 441 3.06 -6.64 -40.98
N ILE A 442 1.96 -5.95 -40.73
CA ILE A 442 1.90 -4.51 -40.39
C ILE A 442 1.44 -4.41 -38.94
N ASP A 443 2.12 -3.61 -38.12
CA ASP A 443 1.73 -3.37 -36.73
C ASP A 443 0.35 -2.70 -36.67
N ILE A 444 -0.59 -3.32 -35.97
CA ILE A 444 -1.85 -2.72 -35.54
C ILE A 444 -1.57 -1.94 -34.26
N ILE A 445 -1.87 -0.63 -34.29
CA ILE A 445 -1.79 0.26 -33.14
C ILE A 445 -3.08 1.08 -33.12
N SER A 446 -4.13 0.51 -32.51
CA SER A 446 -5.45 1.15 -32.38
C SER A 446 -5.55 1.88 -31.03
N SER A 447 -6.29 2.98 -31.02
CA SER A 447 -6.62 3.79 -29.83
C SER A 447 -7.90 4.58 -30.13
N SER A 448 -8.63 5.01 -29.10
CA SER A 448 -9.82 5.87 -29.23
C SER A 448 -9.71 7.02 -30.26
N ASP A 449 -10.80 7.31 -31.01
CA ASP A 449 -10.81 8.42 -31.97
C ASP A 449 -10.84 9.80 -31.27
N ARG A 450 -9.70 10.48 -31.31
CA ARG A 450 -9.51 11.82 -30.72
C ARG A 450 -10.26 12.94 -31.44
N THR A 451 -10.99 12.67 -32.52
CA THR A 451 -11.88 13.63 -33.17
C THR A 451 -13.23 13.77 -32.44
N ILE A 452 -13.57 12.82 -31.55
CA ILE A 452 -14.75 12.87 -30.68
C ILE A 452 -14.35 13.59 -29.37
N PRO A 453 -14.88 14.81 -29.10
CA PRO A 453 -14.17 15.78 -28.27
C PRO A 453 -14.39 15.68 -26.75
N ASP A 454 -15.30 14.82 -26.28
CA ASP A 454 -15.74 14.86 -24.88
C ASP A 454 -14.71 14.25 -23.91
N HIS A 455 -13.98 13.22 -24.35
CA HIS A 455 -13.00 12.47 -23.56
C HIS A 455 -11.80 12.01 -24.41
N ASN A 456 -10.66 11.71 -23.77
CA ASN A 456 -9.49 11.15 -24.47
C ASN A 456 -9.63 9.66 -24.82
N VAL A 457 -10.52 8.96 -24.10
CA VAL A 457 -10.95 7.60 -24.43
C VAL A 457 -12.39 7.69 -24.92
N GLU A 458 -12.66 7.10 -26.08
CA GLU A 458 -13.99 7.02 -26.67
C GLU A 458 -14.81 6.06 -25.82
N CYS A 459 -15.99 6.50 -25.38
CA CYS A 459 -16.75 5.78 -24.38
C CYS A 459 -18.22 5.69 -24.75
N VAL A 460 -18.76 4.47 -24.73
CA VAL A 460 -20.15 4.16 -25.06
C VAL A 460 -20.85 3.55 -23.85
N GLU A 461 -22.02 4.10 -23.49
CA GLU A 461 -22.89 3.52 -22.45
C GLU A 461 -23.84 2.48 -23.08
N PHE A 462 -23.91 1.27 -22.53
CA PHE A 462 -24.77 0.20 -23.05
C PHE A 462 -25.51 -0.55 -21.94
N GLN A 463 -26.68 -1.12 -22.26
CA GLN A 463 -27.49 -1.87 -21.30
C GLN A 463 -26.97 -3.31 -21.15
N SER A 464 -26.12 -3.56 -20.14
CA SER A 464 -25.58 -4.90 -19.84
C SER A 464 -26.57 -5.85 -19.18
N ASN A 465 -27.72 -5.37 -18.70
CA ASN A 465 -28.80 -6.23 -18.21
C ASN A 465 -30.17 -5.72 -18.67
N SER A 466 -30.81 -6.50 -19.56
CA SER A 466 -32.13 -6.20 -20.13
C SER A 466 -33.28 -6.25 -19.11
N VAL A 467 -33.12 -6.98 -18.01
CA VAL A 467 -34.15 -7.16 -16.96
C VAL A 467 -34.09 -6.05 -15.93
N THR A 468 -32.89 -5.67 -15.46
CA THR A 468 -32.72 -4.68 -14.40
C THR A 468 -32.51 -3.25 -14.91
N GLY A 469 -32.28 -3.06 -16.22
CA GLY A 469 -31.93 -1.75 -16.77
C GLY A 469 -30.48 -1.34 -16.52
N ARG A 470 -29.60 -2.29 -16.13
CA ARG A 470 -28.23 -1.98 -15.72
C ARG A 470 -27.40 -1.46 -16.88
N ILE A 471 -26.69 -0.35 -16.64
CA ILE A 471 -25.81 0.31 -17.60
C ILE A 471 -24.35 -0.02 -17.30
N SER A 472 -23.65 -0.45 -18.34
CA SER A 472 -22.20 -0.67 -18.41
C SER A 472 -21.59 0.32 -19.41
N ILE A 473 -20.26 0.38 -19.45
CA ILE A 473 -19.56 1.15 -20.46
C ILE A 473 -18.56 0.29 -21.25
N ALA A 474 -18.32 0.70 -22.48
CA ALA A 474 -17.27 0.22 -23.36
C ALA A 474 -16.28 1.37 -23.64
N PHE A 475 -14.99 1.05 -23.80
CA PHE A 475 -14.05 1.92 -24.51
C PHE A 475 -13.73 1.32 -25.88
N ASP A 476 -13.96 2.10 -26.94
CA ASP A 476 -13.84 1.69 -28.34
C ASP A 476 -12.46 2.11 -28.90
N GLY A 477 -11.89 1.26 -29.76
CA GLY A 477 -10.59 1.49 -30.40
C GLY A 477 -10.74 1.77 -31.90
N ALA A 478 -10.26 2.92 -32.37
CA ALA A 478 -10.36 3.29 -33.78
C ALA A 478 -9.40 2.46 -34.67
N TYR A 479 -9.96 1.69 -35.61
CA TYR A 479 -9.22 0.90 -36.59
C TYR A 479 -9.30 1.49 -38.00
N THR A 480 -8.52 0.93 -38.93
CA THR A 480 -8.52 1.30 -40.34
C THR A 480 -9.03 0.15 -41.22
N PRO A 481 -9.39 0.41 -42.50
CA PRO A 481 -9.75 -0.64 -43.45
C PRO A 481 -8.64 -1.66 -43.78
N TYR A 482 -7.42 -1.45 -43.28
CA TYR A 482 -6.25 -2.29 -43.51
C TYR A 482 -5.88 -3.18 -42.31
N ASP A 483 -6.49 -2.92 -41.14
CA ASP A 483 -6.23 -3.69 -39.93
C ASP A 483 -6.94 -5.03 -39.98
N LYS A 484 -6.17 -6.10 -39.77
CA LYS A 484 -6.63 -7.49 -39.78
C LYS A 484 -5.89 -8.29 -38.73
N PHE A 485 -6.61 -8.89 -37.80
CA PHE A 485 -6.03 -9.66 -36.72
C PHE A 485 -5.45 -11.00 -37.22
N ALA A 486 -4.19 -11.27 -36.88
CA ALA A 486 -3.49 -12.51 -37.25
C ALA A 486 -3.87 -13.67 -36.32
N GLU A 487 -4.18 -14.84 -36.90
CA GLU A 487 -4.46 -16.07 -36.15
C GLU A 487 -3.31 -16.45 -35.21
N GLY A 488 -3.61 -16.56 -33.92
CA GLY A 488 -2.66 -16.95 -32.88
C GLY A 488 -1.73 -15.84 -32.39
N GLU A 489 -1.80 -14.63 -32.95
CA GLU A 489 -1.05 -13.47 -32.44
C GLU A 489 -1.60 -13.00 -31.09
N ILE A 490 -0.74 -12.36 -30.31
CA ILE A 490 -1.02 -11.88 -28.96
C ILE A 490 -1.02 -10.35 -28.96
N TYR A 491 -2.20 -9.78 -28.87
CA TYR A 491 -2.42 -8.34 -28.81
C TYR A 491 -2.38 -7.87 -27.36
N SER A 492 -1.61 -6.82 -27.09
CA SER A 492 -1.56 -6.14 -25.80
C SER A 492 -2.59 -5.02 -25.76
N TYR A 493 -3.41 -4.99 -24.72
CA TYR A 493 -4.30 -3.86 -24.42
C TYR A 493 -3.82 -3.15 -23.15
N ILE A 494 -3.70 -1.83 -23.24
CA ILE A 494 -3.24 -0.95 -22.17
C ILE A 494 -4.23 0.21 -22.02
N LEU A 495 -4.75 0.43 -20.81
CA LEU A 495 -5.57 1.58 -20.45
C LEU A 495 -4.89 2.37 -19.33
N ARG A 496 -4.41 3.56 -19.69
CA ARG A 496 -3.51 4.38 -18.88
C ARG A 496 -4.29 5.50 -18.16
N PRO A 497 -4.30 5.55 -16.82
CA PRO A 497 -4.88 6.67 -16.09
C PRO A 497 -4.08 7.95 -16.38
N TYR A 498 -4.69 9.12 -16.17
CA TYR A 498 -3.89 10.35 -16.12
C TYR A 498 -2.88 10.30 -14.95
N PRO A 499 -1.69 10.91 -15.08
CA PRO A 499 -0.66 10.87 -14.04
C PRO A 499 -1.14 11.32 -12.65
N GLN A 500 -2.03 12.32 -12.55
CA GLN A 500 -2.59 12.76 -11.27
C GLN A 500 -3.55 11.75 -10.59
N TYR A 501 -3.86 10.65 -11.26
CA TYR A 501 -4.71 9.57 -10.74
C TYR A 501 -3.98 8.23 -10.62
N ALA A 502 -2.75 8.13 -11.11
CA ALA A 502 -1.98 6.89 -11.18
C ALA A 502 -1.60 6.30 -9.80
N GLU A 503 -1.71 7.07 -8.70
CA GLU A 503 -1.58 6.55 -7.33
C GLU A 503 -2.87 5.92 -6.75
N ARG A 504 -4.01 6.06 -7.45
CA ARG A 504 -5.35 5.60 -7.01
C ARG A 504 -5.99 4.64 -8.01
N LEU A 505 -5.39 4.43 -9.19
CA LEU A 505 -6.01 3.69 -10.28
C LEU A 505 -4.97 2.86 -11.03
N GLU A 506 -5.27 1.57 -11.21
CA GLU A 506 -4.43 0.65 -11.96
C GLU A 506 -4.33 1.07 -13.43
N GLU A 507 -3.11 1.14 -13.97
CA GLU A 507 -2.92 1.06 -15.43
C GLU A 507 -3.21 -0.37 -15.86
N LEU A 508 -4.41 -0.58 -16.42
CA LEU A 508 -4.87 -1.91 -16.81
C LEU A 508 -4.03 -2.40 -17.98
N LYS A 509 -3.47 -3.59 -17.82
CA LYS A 509 -2.64 -4.28 -18.81
C LYS A 509 -3.19 -5.70 -18.98
N ILE A 510 -3.50 -6.12 -20.20
CA ILE A 510 -3.91 -7.49 -20.53
C ILE A 510 -3.32 -7.90 -21.89
N ASN A 511 -3.19 -9.21 -22.12
CA ASN A 511 -2.91 -9.77 -23.45
C ASN A 511 -4.05 -10.68 -23.90
N MET A 512 -4.34 -10.60 -25.20
CA MET A 512 -5.38 -11.37 -25.86
C MET A 512 -4.80 -12.19 -27.00
N ILE A 513 -5.01 -13.51 -26.95
CA ILE A 513 -4.68 -14.44 -28.02
C ILE A 513 -5.84 -14.43 -29.02
N TYR A 514 -5.62 -13.83 -30.19
CA TYR A 514 -6.63 -13.82 -31.24
C TYR A 514 -6.77 -15.21 -31.88
N ARG A 515 -8.02 -15.64 -32.05
CA ARG A 515 -8.40 -16.88 -32.73
C ARG A 515 -9.51 -16.58 -33.72
N SER A 516 -9.21 -16.74 -34.99
CA SER A 516 -10.18 -16.62 -36.09
C SER A 516 -11.35 -17.60 -35.94
N THR A 517 -12.48 -17.25 -36.57
CA THR A 517 -13.64 -18.16 -36.64
C THR A 517 -13.30 -19.32 -37.60
N PRO A 518 -13.55 -20.59 -37.24
CA PRO A 518 -13.21 -21.76 -38.07
C PRO A 518 -13.96 -21.89 -39.41
#